data_AF-A0A3E1YI35-F1
#
_entry.id   AF-A0A3E1YI35-F1
#
_cell.length_a   1.000
_cell.length_b   1.000
_cell.length_c   1.000
_cell.angle_alpha   90.00
_cell.angle_beta   90.00
_cell.angle_gamma   90.00
#
_symmetry.space_group_name_H-M   'P 1'
#
loop_
_entity.id
_entity.type
_entity.pdbx_description
1 polymer ?
#
loop_
_entity_poly.entity_id
_entity_poly.type
_entity_poly.pdbx_seq_one_letter_code
_entity_poly.pdbx_strand_id
1 'polypeptide(L)'
;MQTYTYSQTTKVIFCIIVVLLAALSFGAIGYGLYEFIYSRHSPMLFISLIGLGLLAITTGALNDTFATLTIDEFTIKFQSRLYTRELALTSIKGYIINPKNNSVKLYSVVKGQKGISVSPYLKNRSILHEYIFETFTDLTEDENTNEYESVVEKLGDNGPSKIKAAKRTMYVCNAIIISLALLTTYFKQSYSWLHILLFLTLIPLFGVMYYFRGIYTIDEKKDSELPGVFIPVIATTAGLFFATLYVHVLTYKPVFIISGIIALILFVIFVALTREKAVGTKYFRGYYLVYAIMFFGIAYGFTLSINKYLDKEDATVFQTQVTNKRKSKGSRSSSYYVELAPWGPHTRQNEESVPLAFYDSVSKNQPIKVYLHKGFLGIGWYEFENE
;
A
#
# COMPACT_ATOMS: atom_id res chain seq x y z
N MET A 1 -18.39 23.90 30.49
CA MET A 1 -17.33 22.94 30.13
C MET A 1 -17.90 21.53 30.01
N GLN A 2 -18.06 21.02 28.77
CA GLN A 2 -18.44 19.62 28.52
C GLN A 2 -17.23 18.87 27.95
N THR A 3 -16.97 17.66 28.44
CA THR A 3 -15.84 16.84 27.99
C THR A 3 -16.33 15.55 27.35
N TYR A 4 -15.92 15.31 26.11
CA TYR A 4 -16.22 14.14 25.32
C TYR A 4 -14.99 13.25 25.22
N THR A 5 -15.16 11.98 25.58
CA THR A 5 -14.11 10.98 25.52
C THR A 5 -14.65 9.69 24.91
N TYR A 6 -13.76 8.84 24.42
CA TYR A 6 -14.14 7.50 23.97
C TYR A 6 -14.69 6.69 25.14
N SER A 7 -15.71 5.86 24.86
CA SER A 7 -16.27 4.94 25.86
C SER A 7 -15.20 3.96 26.35
N GLN A 8 -15.30 3.48 27.59
CA GLN A 8 -14.35 2.48 28.09
C GLN A 8 -14.34 1.21 27.23
N THR A 9 -15.50 0.74 26.80
CA THR A 9 -15.63 -0.41 25.90
C THR A 9 -14.91 -0.18 24.58
N THR A 10 -15.09 1.00 23.97
CA THR A 10 -14.40 1.36 22.73
C THR A 10 -12.89 1.45 22.93
N LYS A 11 -12.42 2.05 24.03
CA LYS A 11 -10.98 2.10 24.37
C LYS A 11 -10.40 0.70 24.50
N VAL A 12 -11.09 -0.21 25.20
CA VAL A 12 -10.66 -1.60 25.36
C VAL A 12 -10.58 -2.33 24.01
N ILE A 13 -11.62 -2.23 23.17
CA ILE A 13 -11.64 -2.86 21.85
C ILE A 13 -10.52 -2.32 20.96
N PHE A 14 -10.34 -0.99 20.88
CA PHE A 14 -9.26 -0.38 20.11
C PHE A 14 -7.88 -0.79 20.62
N CYS A 15 -7.68 -0.84 21.95
CA CYS A 15 -6.43 -1.34 22.53
C CYS A 15 -6.16 -2.78 22.12
N ILE A 16 -7.16 -3.68 22.14
CA ILE A 16 -7.01 -5.07 21.69
C ILE A 16 -6.59 -5.12 20.22
N ILE A 17 -7.29 -4.38 19.34
CA ILE A 17 -6.97 -4.32 17.91
C ILE A 17 -5.55 -3.78 17.69
N VAL A 18 -5.18 -2.69 18.37
CA VAL A 18 -3.85 -2.09 18.28
C VAL A 18 -2.78 -3.06 18.76
N VAL A 19 -2.99 -3.77 19.86
CA VAL A 19 -2.05 -4.78 20.36
C VAL A 19 -1.86 -5.91 19.35
N LEU A 20 -2.94 -6.42 18.75
CA LEU A 20 -2.86 -7.46 17.71
C LEU A 20 -2.12 -6.98 16.46
N LEU A 21 -2.43 -5.78 15.97
CA LEU A 21 -1.76 -5.19 14.81
C LEU A 21 -0.29 -4.83 15.10
N ALA A 22 0.02 -4.35 16.30
CA ALA A 22 1.37 -4.09 16.74
C ALA A 22 2.16 -5.40 16.84
N ALA A 23 1.58 -6.47 17.40
CA ALA A 23 2.22 -7.79 17.45
C ALA A 23 2.52 -8.34 16.05
N LEU A 24 1.58 -8.20 15.11
CA LEU A 24 1.82 -8.55 13.69
C LEU A 24 2.93 -7.70 13.07
N SER A 25 2.94 -6.39 13.35
CA SER A 25 3.95 -5.47 12.85
C SER A 25 5.34 -5.80 13.40
N PHE A 26 5.45 -6.05 14.71
CA PHE A 26 6.70 -6.48 15.34
C PHE A 26 7.15 -7.85 14.85
N GLY A 27 6.22 -8.79 14.61
CA GLY A 27 6.55 -10.08 14.00
C GLY A 27 7.11 -9.92 12.59
N ALA A 28 6.47 -9.11 11.75
CA ALA A 28 6.94 -8.80 10.40
C ALA A 28 8.31 -8.09 10.40
N ILE A 29 8.50 -7.10 11.27
CA ILE A 29 9.76 -6.37 11.42
C ILE A 29 10.85 -7.29 11.94
N GLY A 30 10.58 -8.05 13.01
CA GLY A 30 11.53 -8.97 13.63
C GLY A 30 11.95 -10.08 12.69
N TYR A 31 11.01 -10.65 11.93
CA TYR A 31 11.31 -11.65 10.92
C TYR A 31 12.12 -11.05 9.75
N GLY A 32 11.78 -9.85 9.28
CA GLY A 32 12.59 -9.16 8.28
C GLY A 32 14.01 -8.83 8.77
N LEU A 33 14.17 -8.39 10.03
CA LEU A 33 15.47 -8.14 10.64
C LEU A 33 16.27 -9.44 10.79
N TYR A 34 15.61 -10.54 11.18
CA TYR A 34 16.23 -11.87 11.22
C TYR A 34 16.76 -12.27 9.85
N GLU A 35 15.92 -12.21 8.82
CA GLU A 35 16.28 -12.49 7.43
C GLU A 35 17.45 -11.60 6.95
N PHE A 36 17.41 -10.29 7.28
CA PHE A 36 18.48 -9.35 6.98
C PHE A 36 19.81 -9.72 7.66
N ILE A 37 19.79 -10.01 8.97
CA ILE A 37 20.97 -10.33 9.78
C ILE A 37 21.60 -11.65 9.31
N TYR A 38 20.78 -12.66 9.02
CA TYR A 38 21.25 -13.96 8.55
C TYR A 38 21.52 -13.99 7.04
N SER A 39 21.51 -12.84 6.36
CA SER A 39 21.74 -12.69 4.92
C SER A 39 20.81 -13.58 4.05
N ARG A 40 19.70 -14.05 4.63
CA ARG A 40 18.59 -14.63 3.90
C ARG A 40 17.77 -13.47 3.40
N HIS A 41 18.20 -12.91 2.28
CA HIS A 41 17.37 -11.90 1.65
C HIS A 41 16.17 -12.63 1.05
N SER A 42 14.96 -12.32 1.52
CA SER A 42 13.72 -12.91 1.04
C SER A 42 12.72 -11.80 0.74
N PRO A 43 11.65 -12.07 -0.04
CA PRO A 43 10.55 -11.12 -0.22
C PRO A 43 9.92 -10.67 1.11
N MET A 44 10.20 -11.36 2.22
CA MET A 44 9.73 -11.01 3.56
C MET A 44 10.35 -9.71 4.11
N LEU A 45 11.47 -9.24 3.55
CA LEU A 45 11.98 -7.89 3.81
C LEU A 45 11.02 -6.79 3.32
N PHE A 46 10.21 -7.05 2.29
CA PHE A 46 9.17 -6.11 1.90
C PHE A 46 8.03 -6.08 2.93
N ILE A 47 7.72 -7.22 3.53
CA ILE A 47 6.69 -7.32 4.58
C ILE A 47 7.11 -6.58 5.85
N SER A 48 8.42 -6.50 6.16
CA SER A 48 8.89 -5.68 7.29
C SER A 48 8.68 -4.18 7.07
N LEU A 49 8.84 -3.68 5.84
CA LEU A 49 8.52 -2.28 5.50
C LEU A 49 7.03 -1.97 5.64
N ILE A 50 6.16 -2.91 5.24
CA ILE A 50 4.71 -2.81 5.51
C ILE A 50 4.45 -2.80 7.02
N GLY A 51 5.15 -3.65 7.77
CA GLY A 51 5.10 -3.68 9.24
C GLY A 51 5.44 -2.34 9.88
N LEU A 52 6.46 -1.63 9.39
CA LEU A 52 6.79 -0.27 9.86
C LEU A 52 5.67 0.74 9.60
N GLY A 53 5.07 0.69 8.41
CA GLY A 53 3.91 1.53 8.07
C GLY A 53 2.71 1.27 8.98
N LEU A 54 2.40 -0.01 9.22
CA LEU A 54 1.32 -0.42 10.14
C LEU A 54 1.61 0.02 11.58
N LEU A 55 2.86 -0.06 12.04
CA LEU A 55 3.26 0.40 13.37
C LEU A 55 3.06 1.92 13.52
N ALA A 56 3.39 2.70 12.49
CA ALA A 56 3.16 4.15 12.48
C ALA A 56 1.65 4.49 12.53
N ILE A 57 0.81 3.74 11.80
CA ILE A 57 -0.65 3.95 11.79
C ILE A 57 -1.26 3.59 13.15
N THR A 58 -0.88 2.44 13.72
CA THR A 58 -1.42 1.94 14.99
C THR A 58 -1.04 2.83 16.17
N THR A 59 0.19 3.33 16.21
CA THR A 59 0.63 4.31 17.23
C THR A 59 -0.14 5.63 17.12
N GLY A 60 -0.40 6.12 15.90
CA GLY A 60 -1.27 7.27 15.65
C GLY A 60 -2.70 7.04 16.15
N ALA A 61 -3.31 5.91 15.79
CA ALA A 61 -4.66 5.55 16.21
C ALA A 61 -4.79 5.41 17.74
N LEU A 62 -3.76 4.85 18.40
CA LEU A 62 -3.72 4.74 19.85
C LEU A 62 -3.69 6.11 20.52
N ASN A 63 -2.84 7.02 20.03
CA ASN A 63 -2.80 8.39 20.54
C ASN A 63 -4.16 9.10 20.42
N ASP A 64 -4.86 8.92 19.30
CA ASP A 64 -6.16 9.55 19.08
C ASP A 64 -7.26 8.93 19.97
N THR A 65 -7.20 7.62 20.27
CA THR A 65 -8.15 6.93 21.15
C THR A 65 -8.12 7.43 22.60
N PHE A 66 -6.97 7.90 23.06
CA PHE A 66 -6.80 8.51 24.38
C PHE A 66 -6.98 10.03 24.37
N ALA A 67 -7.31 10.63 23.23
CA ALA A 67 -7.57 12.05 23.16
C ALA A 67 -8.91 12.41 23.82
N THR A 68 -8.96 13.62 24.37
CA THR A 68 -10.14 14.23 24.97
C THR A 68 -10.54 15.47 24.19
N LEU A 69 -11.83 15.60 23.91
CA LEU A 69 -12.39 16.80 23.29
C LEU A 69 -13.18 17.56 24.35
N THR A 70 -12.81 18.80 24.63
CA THR A 70 -13.48 19.66 25.60
C THR A 70 -14.08 20.86 24.90
N ILE A 71 -15.33 21.17 25.22
CA ILE A 71 -16.04 22.36 24.72
C ILE A 71 -16.34 23.27 25.91
N ASP A 72 -15.80 24.48 25.83
CA ASP A 72 -16.05 25.59 26.73
C ASP A 72 -16.90 26.64 26.04
N GLU A 73 -17.29 27.69 26.78
CA GLU A 73 -18.14 28.78 26.26
C GLU A 73 -17.51 29.54 25.08
N PHE A 74 -16.19 29.46 24.92
CA PHE A 74 -15.44 30.22 23.92
C PHE A 74 -14.58 29.34 23.00
N THR A 75 -14.29 28.09 23.37
CA THR A 75 -13.26 27.28 22.71
C THR A 75 -13.62 25.79 22.62
N ILE A 76 -13.21 25.16 21.53
CA ILE A 76 -13.13 23.70 21.37
C ILE A 76 -11.68 23.28 21.43
N LYS A 77 -11.36 22.41 22.39
CA LYS A 77 -10.01 21.93 22.64
C LYS A 77 -9.93 20.43 22.42
N PHE A 78 -9.00 20.01 21.56
CA PHE A 78 -8.63 18.61 21.37
C PHE A 78 -7.27 18.36 22.02
N GLN A 79 -7.24 17.53 23.04
CA GLN A 79 -6.03 17.23 23.81
C GLN A 79 -5.69 15.75 23.66
N SER A 80 -4.55 15.46 23.04
CA SER A 80 -3.95 14.13 22.99
C SER A 80 -2.64 14.11 23.79
N ARG A 81 -2.05 12.92 23.99
CA ARG A 81 -0.75 12.81 24.66
C ARG A 81 0.41 13.42 23.87
N LEU A 82 0.30 13.43 22.55
CA LEU A 82 1.34 13.92 21.64
C LEU A 82 1.15 15.37 21.22
N TYR A 83 -0.08 15.89 21.23
CA TYR A 83 -0.36 17.26 20.82
C TYR A 83 -1.67 17.78 21.41
N THR A 84 -1.76 19.09 21.56
CA THR A 84 -3.00 19.80 21.91
C THR A 84 -3.36 20.76 20.77
N ARG A 85 -4.64 20.88 20.45
CA ARG A 85 -5.19 21.85 19.51
C ARG A 85 -6.36 22.57 20.15
N GLU A 86 -6.49 23.85 19.83
CA GLU A 86 -7.54 24.70 20.35
C GLU A 86 -8.05 25.59 19.22
N LEU A 87 -9.38 25.69 19.14
CA LEU A 87 -10.09 26.54 18.20
C LEU A 87 -11.09 27.38 18.98
N ALA A 88 -11.04 28.70 18.81
CA ALA A 88 -12.09 29.58 19.33
C ALA A 88 -13.38 29.33 18.53
N LEU A 89 -14.54 29.29 19.19
CA LEU A 89 -15.83 29.06 18.54
C LEU A 89 -16.10 30.11 17.45
N THR A 90 -15.74 31.37 17.72
CA THR A 90 -15.83 32.49 16.77
C THR A 90 -14.89 32.36 15.56
N SER A 91 -13.86 31.53 15.67
CA SER A 91 -12.91 31.27 14.59
C SER A 91 -13.29 30.06 13.75
N ILE A 92 -14.39 29.36 14.05
CA ILE A 92 -14.83 28.19 13.29
C ILE A 92 -15.64 28.65 12.09
N LYS A 93 -15.18 28.32 10.89
CA LYS A 93 -15.84 28.64 9.62
C LYS A 93 -17.08 27.76 9.41
N GLY A 94 -16.99 26.50 9.83
CA GLY A 94 -18.00 25.48 9.57
C GLY A 94 -17.45 24.08 9.78
N TYR A 95 -18.23 23.08 9.39
CA TYR A 95 -17.86 21.66 9.52
C TYR A 95 -17.97 20.91 8.19
N ILE A 96 -17.18 19.84 8.02
CA ILE A 96 -17.33 18.86 6.94
C ILE A 96 -17.55 17.48 7.53
N ILE A 97 -18.55 16.77 7.01
CA ILE A 97 -18.85 15.38 7.34
C ILE A 97 -18.05 14.49 6.39
N ASN A 98 -17.35 13.51 6.96
CA ASN A 98 -16.75 12.45 6.17
C ASN A 98 -17.75 11.29 6.02
N PRO A 99 -18.25 11.02 4.79
CA PRO A 99 -19.30 10.04 4.56
C PRO A 99 -18.86 8.59 4.75
N LYS A 100 -17.55 8.29 4.77
CA LYS A 100 -17.04 6.92 4.98
C LYS A 100 -17.12 6.47 6.44
N ASN A 101 -16.91 7.38 7.38
CA ASN A 101 -16.80 7.05 8.81
C ASN A 101 -17.70 7.93 9.70
N ASN A 102 -18.47 8.85 9.12
CA ASN A 102 -19.31 9.82 9.82
C ASN A 102 -18.53 10.71 10.81
N SER A 103 -17.24 10.95 10.57
CA SER A 103 -16.44 11.89 11.37
C SER A 103 -16.72 13.32 10.93
N VAL A 104 -16.82 14.25 11.88
CA VAL A 104 -17.06 15.67 11.59
C VAL A 104 -15.78 16.45 11.78
N LYS A 105 -15.36 17.24 10.80
CA LYS A 105 -14.14 18.05 10.89
C LYS A 105 -14.49 19.53 10.90
N LEU A 106 -14.08 20.22 11.96
CA LEU A 106 -14.26 21.65 12.14
C LEU A 106 -13.10 22.42 11.51
N TYR A 107 -13.41 23.42 10.69
CA TYR A 107 -12.43 24.25 9.99
C TYR A 107 -12.34 25.64 10.61
N SER A 108 -11.12 26.18 10.67
CA SER A 108 -10.90 27.56 11.13
C SER A 108 -11.01 28.55 9.97
N VAL A 109 -11.53 29.74 10.25
CA VAL A 109 -11.48 30.93 9.38
C VAL A 109 -10.04 31.44 9.24
N VAL A 110 -9.20 31.23 10.27
CA VAL A 110 -7.82 31.72 10.30
C VAL A 110 -6.93 30.87 9.39
N LYS A 111 -6.39 31.49 8.35
CA LYS A 111 -5.50 30.85 7.38
C LYS A 111 -4.27 30.24 8.07
N GLY A 112 -4.10 28.92 7.95
CA GLY A 112 -2.99 28.17 8.53
C GLY A 112 -3.28 27.51 9.89
N GLN A 113 -4.40 27.85 10.55
CA GLN A 113 -4.82 27.16 11.78
C GLN A 113 -5.43 25.80 11.44
N LYS A 114 -4.97 24.75 12.12
CA LYS A 114 -5.41 23.37 11.85
C LYS A 114 -6.78 23.12 12.46
N GLY A 115 -7.68 22.56 11.66
CA GLY A 115 -8.99 22.08 12.11
C GLY A 115 -8.90 20.98 13.18
N ILE A 116 -10.03 20.78 13.86
CA ILE A 116 -10.25 19.71 14.84
C ILE A 116 -11.17 18.67 14.22
N SER A 117 -10.75 17.40 14.24
CA SER A 117 -11.59 16.29 13.78
C SER A 117 -12.28 15.66 14.98
N VAL A 118 -13.60 15.57 14.90
CA VAL A 118 -14.48 14.89 15.85
C VAL A 118 -14.67 13.46 15.39
N SER A 119 -14.26 12.52 16.23
CA SER A 119 -14.35 11.09 15.96
C SER A 119 -15.78 10.58 16.11
N PRO A 120 -16.25 9.66 15.24
CA PRO A 120 -17.59 9.07 15.33
C PRO A 120 -17.77 8.16 16.55
N TYR A 121 -16.68 7.87 17.27
CA TYR A 121 -16.66 6.92 18.38
C TYR A 121 -16.64 7.58 19.77
N LEU A 122 -16.79 8.90 19.85
CA LEU A 122 -16.90 9.61 21.12
C LEU A 122 -18.20 9.25 21.84
N LYS A 123 -18.15 9.15 23.17
CA LYS A 123 -19.34 8.99 24.01
C LYS A 123 -20.20 10.27 23.93
N ASN A 124 -21.52 10.10 23.95
CA ASN A 124 -22.50 11.21 23.83
C ASN A 124 -22.34 12.04 22.55
N ARG A 125 -21.87 11.43 21.46
CA ARG A 125 -21.66 12.13 20.19
C ARG A 125 -22.92 12.76 19.62
N SER A 126 -24.11 12.21 19.88
CA SER A 126 -25.35 12.72 19.29
C SER A 126 -25.59 14.16 19.72
N ILE A 127 -25.38 14.46 21.01
CA ILE A 127 -25.47 15.80 21.58
C ILE A 127 -24.42 16.72 20.97
N LEU A 128 -23.20 16.21 20.78
CA LEU A 128 -22.11 16.97 20.17
C LEU A 128 -22.37 17.28 18.68
N HIS A 129 -22.89 16.31 17.94
CA HIS A 129 -23.22 16.48 16.53
C HIS A 129 -24.39 17.45 16.35
N GLU A 130 -25.44 17.31 17.16
CA GLU A 130 -26.57 18.24 17.19
C GLU A 130 -26.08 19.66 17.47
N TYR A 131 -25.27 19.84 18.52
CA TYR A 131 -24.64 21.13 18.80
C TYR A 131 -23.83 21.68 17.61
N ILE A 132 -23.00 20.85 16.98
CA ILE A 132 -22.17 21.28 15.83
C ILE A 132 -23.04 21.63 14.62
N PHE A 133 -24.06 20.84 14.33
CA PHE A 133 -24.94 21.00 13.16
C PHE A 133 -25.88 22.20 13.30
N GLU A 134 -26.29 22.53 14.53
CA GLU A 134 -27.09 23.72 14.82
C GLU A 134 -26.23 25.00 14.88
N THR A 135 -24.99 24.89 15.36
CA THR A 135 -24.15 26.06 15.65
C THR A 135 -23.32 26.51 14.44
N PHE A 136 -22.90 25.58 13.58
CA PHE A 136 -21.94 25.85 12.51
C PHE A 136 -22.51 25.51 11.14
N THR A 137 -22.04 26.23 10.11
CA THR A 137 -22.46 25.98 8.73
C THR A 137 -21.89 24.64 8.21
N ASP A 138 -22.75 23.86 7.55
CA ASP A 138 -22.31 22.67 6.81
C ASP A 138 -21.53 23.09 5.56
N LEU A 139 -20.27 22.70 5.50
CA LEU A 139 -19.38 22.96 4.38
C LEU A 139 -19.09 21.68 3.59
N THR A 140 -19.84 20.60 3.81
CA THR A 140 -19.55 19.28 3.21
C THR A 140 -19.77 19.28 1.70
N GLU A 141 -20.92 19.78 1.26
CA GLU A 141 -21.19 20.00 -0.17
C GLU A 141 -20.27 21.08 -0.70
N ASP A 142 -20.06 22.17 0.06
CA ASP A 142 -19.18 23.26 -0.33
C ASP A 142 -17.73 22.80 -0.55
N GLU A 143 -17.12 21.91 0.24
CA GLU A 143 -15.71 21.54 0.04
C GLU A 143 -15.51 20.71 -1.23
N ASN A 144 -16.41 19.76 -1.50
CA ASN A 144 -16.34 18.94 -2.71
C ASN A 144 -16.70 19.76 -3.95
N THR A 145 -17.72 20.60 -3.85
CA THR A 145 -18.14 21.54 -4.91
C THR A 145 -17.06 22.58 -5.15
N ASN A 146 -16.50 23.23 -4.12
CA ASN A 146 -15.39 24.18 -4.25
C ASN A 146 -14.13 23.52 -4.84
N GLU A 147 -13.84 22.26 -4.49
CA GLU A 147 -12.71 21.53 -5.08
C GLU A 147 -12.92 21.30 -6.58
N TYR A 148 -14.12 20.86 -6.98
CA TYR A 148 -14.51 20.70 -8.39
C TYR A 148 -14.56 22.03 -9.14
N GLU A 149 -15.23 23.04 -8.60
CA GLU A 149 -15.34 24.39 -9.15
C GLU A 149 -13.96 25.04 -9.33
N SER A 150 -13.05 24.87 -8.37
CA SER A 150 -11.67 25.37 -8.51
C SER A 150 -10.89 24.71 -9.65
N VAL A 151 -11.28 23.49 -10.05
CA VAL A 151 -10.71 22.80 -11.23
C VAL A 151 -11.41 23.29 -12.48
N VAL A 152 -12.73 23.41 -12.47
CA VAL A 152 -13.52 23.93 -13.60
C VAL A 152 -13.09 25.35 -13.96
N GLU A 153 -12.95 26.24 -12.98
CA GLU A 153 -12.47 27.62 -13.15
C GLU A 153 -11.11 27.66 -13.85
N LYS A 154 -10.17 26.79 -13.44
CA LYS A 154 -8.83 26.69 -14.07
C LYS A 154 -8.86 26.13 -15.48
N LEU A 155 -9.86 25.33 -15.82
CA LEU A 155 -10.01 24.69 -17.13
C LEU A 155 -10.85 25.53 -18.10
N GLY A 156 -11.55 26.57 -17.61
CA GLY A 156 -12.47 27.42 -18.38
C GLY A 156 -13.75 26.68 -18.80
N ASP A 157 -14.45 27.22 -19.80
CA ASP A 157 -15.76 26.73 -20.27
C ASP A 157 -15.79 25.24 -20.65
N ASN A 158 -14.64 24.66 -21.03
CA ASN A 158 -14.49 23.25 -21.36
C ASN A 158 -14.14 22.35 -20.15
N GLY A 159 -14.17 22.88 -18.92
CA GLY A 159 -13.81 22.16 -17.70
C GLY A 159 -14.65 20.91 -17.43
N PRO A 160 -15.99 21.01 -17.36
CA PRO A 160 -16.85 19.87 -17.03
C PRO A 160 -16.73 18.72 -18.02
N SER A 161 -16.63 19.02 -19.32
CA SER A 161 -16.49 18.01 -20.38
C SER A 161 -15.12 17.30 -20.30
N LYS A 162 -14.04 18.03 -20.01
CA LYS A 162 -12.70 17.47 -19.78
C LYS A 162 -12.65 16.58 -18.55
N ILE A 163 -13.28 16.97 -17.43
CA ILE A 163 -13.32 16.15 -16.21
C ILE A 163 -14.09 14.86 -16.47
N LYS A 164 -15.24 14.93 -17.16
CA LYS A 164 -16.01 13.74 -17.55
C LYS A 164 -15.19 12.80 -18.44
N ALA A 165 -14.42 13.34 -19.39
CA ALA A 165 -13.51 12.55 -20.23
C ALA A 165 -12.38 11.90 -19.42
N ALA A 166 -11.76 12.64 -18.49
CA ALA A 166 -10.72 12.13 -17.60
C ALA A 166 -11.22 10.97 -16.73
N LYS A 167 -12.43 11.10 -16.20
CA LYS A 167 -13.10 10.07 -15.37
C LYS A 167 -13.38 8.82 -16.18
N ARG A 168 -13.98 8.94 -17.37
CA ARG A 168 -14.22 7.82 -18.29
C ARG A 168 -12.92 7.11 -18.67
N THR A 169 -11.87 7.87 -18.97
CA THR A 169 -10.57 7.32 -19.34
C THR A 169 -9.97 6.52 -18.18
N MET A 170 -10.03 7.05 -16.96
CA MET A 170 -9.52 6.35 -15.77
C MET A 170 -10.31 5.06 -15.47
N TYR A 171 -11.64 5.06 -15.64
CA TYR A 171 -12.42 3.83 -15.49
C TYR A 171 -11.99 2.73 -16.47
N VAL A 172 -11.72 3.09 -17.73
CA VAL A 172 -11.23 2.14 -18.74
C VAL A 172 -9.82 1.66 -18.37
N CYS A 173 -8.92 2.55 -17.97
CA CYS A 173 -7.59 2.19 -17.48
C CYS A 173 -7.66 1.22 -16.30
N ASN A 174 -8.51 1.50 -15.32
CA ASN A 174 -8.70 0.66 -14.14
C ASN A 174 -9.20 -0.73 -14.52
N ALA A 175 -10.21 -0.82 -15.40
CA ALA A 175 -10.72 -2.10 -15.86
C ALA A 175 -9.63 -2.93 -16.55
N ILE A 176 -8.87 -2.33 -17.47
CA ILE A 176 -7.77 -3.00 -18.19
C ILE A 176 -6.69 -3.49 -17.21
N ILE A 177 -6.23 -2.62 -16.31
CA ILE A 177 -5.16 -2.93 -15.36
C ILE A 177 -5.59 -4.00 -14.37
N ILE A 178 -6.81 -3.94 -13.85
CA ILE A 178 -7.34 -4.96 -12.93
C ILE A 178 -7.44 -6.31 -13.65
N SER A 179 -8.02 -6.36 -14.85
CA SER A 179 -8.10 -7.59 -15.64
C SER A 179 -6.71 -8.18 -15.90
N LEU A 180 -5.74 -7.34 -16.26
CA LEU A 180 -4.38 -7.79 -16.53
C LEU A 180 -3.64 -8.25 -15.26
N ALA A 181 -3.87 -7.60 -14.12
CA ALA A 181 -3.34 -8.02 -12.82
C ALA A 181 -3.91 -9.38 -12.38
N LEU A 182 -5.20 -9.61 -12.61
CA LEU A 182 -5.84 -10.91 -12.35
C LEU A 182 -5.28 -12.00 -13.26
N LEU A 183 -5.15 -11.73 -14.57
CA LEU A 183 -4.56 -12.66 -15.53
C LEU A 183 -3.11 -12.99 -15.17
N THR A 184 -2.32 -11.99 -14.81
CA THR A 184 -0.94 -12.14 -14.33
C THR A 184 -0.88 -13.04 -13.10
N THR A 185 -1.82 -12.86 -12.16
CA THR A 185 -1.89 -13.66 -10.93
C THR A 185 -2.40 -15.08 -11.18
N TYR A 186 -3.20 -15.30 -12.21
CA TYR A 186 -3.73 -16.63 -12.54
C TYR A 186 -2.71 -17.45 -13.35
N PHE A 187 -2.05 -16.84 -14.34
CA PHE A 187 -1.12 -17.49 -15.26
C PHE A 187 0.37 -17.24 -14.94
N LYS A 188 0.71 -17.12 -13.65
CA LYS A 188 2.02 -16.65 -13.14
C LYS A 188 3.25 -17.27 -13.82
N GLN A 189 3.19 -18.57 -14.14
CA GLN A 189 4.31 -19.33 -14.71
C GLN A 189 4.23 -19.49 -16.22
N SER A 190 3.03 -19.63 -16.80
CA SER A 190 2.88 -19.94 -18.23
C SER A 190 3.16 -18.74 -19.15
N TYR A 191 2.89 -17.52 -18.68
CA TYR A 191 2.93 -16.32 -19.52
C TYR A 191 3.66 -15.16 -18.84
N SER A 192 4.96 -15.30 -18.62
CA SER A 192 5.78 -14.25 -17.96
C SER A 192 5.80 -12.90 -18.71
N TRP A 193 5.47 -12.88 -20.00
CA TRP A 193 5.30 -11.65 -20.78
C TRP A 193 4.13 -10.79 -20.27
N LEU A 194 3.12 -11.38 -19.61
CA LEU A 194 2.01 -10.63 -18.98
C LEU A 194 2.52 -9.70 -17.89
N HIS A 195 3.59 -10.07 -17.18
CA HIS A 195 4.17 -9.25 -16.12
C HIS A 195 4.78 -7.97 -16.71
N ILE A 196 5.47 -8.11 -17.84
CA ILE A 196 6.04 -6.98 -18.57
C ILE A 196 4.92 -6.10 -19.10
N LEU A 197 3.88 -6.70 -19.71
CA LEU A 197 2.73 -5.94 -20.19
C LEU A 197 2.04 -5.18 -19.05
N LEU A 198 1.87 -5.80 -17.87
CA LEU A 198 1.28 -5.17 -16.70
C LEU A 198 2.10 -3.97 -16.23
N PHE A 199 3.42 -4.10 -16.16
CA PHE A 199 4.29 -2.97 -15.85
C PHE A 199 4.17 -1.84 -16.89
N LEU A 200 4.14 -2.19 -18.18
CA LEU A 200 4.04 -1.23 -19.28
C LEU A 200 2.73 -0.44 -19.27
N THR A 201 1.68 -0.91 -18.59
CA THR A 201 0.43 -0.13 -18.39
C THR A 201 0.64 1.17 -17.61
N LEU A 202 1.74 1.31 -16.87
CA LEU A 202 2.10 2.57 -16.23
C LEU A 202 2.41 3.68 -17.23
N ILE A 203 2.90 3.35 -18.43
CA ILE A 203 3.18 4.34 -19.48
C ILE A 203 1.90 5.05 -19.93
N PRO A 204 0.84 4.36 -20.41
CA PRO A 204 -0.41 5.02 -20.75
C PRO A 204 -1.10 5.63 -19.53
N LEU A 205 -0.96 5.05 -18.32
CA LEU A 205 -1.47 5.68 -17.10
C LEU A 205 -0.83 7.06 -16.87
N PHE A 206 0.50 7.16 -16.93
CA PHE A 206 1.20 8.44 -16.81
C PHE A 206 0.92 9.37 -17.99
N GLY A 207 0.74 8.84 -19.20
CA GLY A 207 0.31 9.62 -20.37
C GLY A 207 -1.07 10.25 -20.17
N VAL A 208 -2.02 9.48 -19.62
CA VAL A 208 -3.35 9.96 -19.25
C VAL A 208 -3.26 11.01 -18.13
N MET A 209 -2.44 10.78 -17.10
CA MET A 209 -2.19 11.76 -16.05
C MET A 209 -1.56 13.06 -16.56
N TYR A 210 -0.66 12.96 -17.54
CA TYR A 210 -0.06 14.12 -18.20
C TYR A 210 -1.06 14.87 -19.07
N TYR A 211 -1.88 14.16 -19.84
CA TYR A 211 -2.89 14.76 -20.70
C TYR A 211 -3.98 15.50 -19.90
N PHE A 212 -4.45 14.90 -18.80
CA PHE A 212 -5.41 15.50 -17.87
C PHE A 212 -4.72 16.07 -16.62
N ARG A 213 -3.57 16.73 -16.81
CA ARG A 213 -2.78 17.29 -15.70
C ARG A 213 -3.63 18.25 -14.87
N GLY A 214 -3.65 18.03 -13.56
CA GLY A 214 -4.39 18.87 -12.63
C GLY A 214 -5.82 18.42 -12.33
N ILE A 215 -6.29 17.31 -12.91
CA ILE A 215 -7.63 16.74 -12.65
C ILE A 215 -7.56 15.57 -11.66
N TYR A 216 -6.57 14.69 -11.79
CA TYR A 216 -6.46 13.48 -10.95
C TYR A 216 -6.02 13.78 -9.51
N THR A 217 -6.66 13.12 -8.56
CA THR A 217 -6.36 13.22 -7.13
C THR A 217 -5.56 12.02 -6.63
N ILE A 218 -4.73 12.25 -5.60
CA ILE A 218 -3.98 11.18 -4.92
C ILE A 218 -4.89 10.40 -3.97
N ASP A 219 -5.88 11.09 -3.40
CA ASP A 219 -6.90 10.55 -2.49
C ASP A 219 -8.22 10.28 -3.23
N GLU A 220 -8.73 9.05 -3.12
CA GLU A 220 -10.08 8.68 -3.56
C GLU A 220 -11.08 8.90 -2.41
N LYS A 221 -11.64 10.11 -2.34
CA LYS A 221 -12.84 10.35 -1.51
C LYS A 221 -14.05 9.70 -2.20
N LYS A 222 -14.95 9.08 -1.42
CA LYS A 222 -16.09 8.31 -1.93
C LYS A 222 -17.03 9.15 -2.80
N ASP A 223 -17.14 10.43 -2.48
CA ASP A 223 -18.02 11.39 -3.13
C ASP A 223 -17.23 12.50 -3.85
N SER A 224 -15.96 12.26 -4.18
CA SER A 224 -15.23 13.19 -5.04
C SER A 224 -15.73 13.05 -6.48
N GLU A 225 -16.03 14.19 -7.09
CA GLU A 225 -16.33 14.23 -8.53
C GLU A 225 -15.08 13.98 -9.39
N LEU A 226 -13.89 14.12 -8.80
CA LEU A 226 -12.60 13.94 -9.45
C LEU A 226 -12.14 12.46 -9.39
N PRO A 227 -11.58 11.92 -10.49
CA PRO A 227 -11.02 10.57 -10.51
C PRO A 227 -9.70 10.46 -9.74
N GLY A 228 -9.51 9.36 -9.02
CA GLY A 228 -8.24 9.03 -8.34
C GLY A 228 -7.37 8.03 -9.09
N VAL A 229 -6.10 7.93 -8.67
CA VAL A 229 -5.07 7.08 -9.30
C VAL A 229 -4.65 5.90 -8.41
N PHE A 230 -5.33 5.69 -7.28
CA PHE A 230 -4.95 4.68 -6.30
C PHE A 230 -5.18 3.26 -6.81
N ILE A 231 -6.39 2.98 -7.34
CA ILE A 231 -6.79 1.66 -7.84
C ILE A 231 -5.84 1.07 -8.91
N PRO A 232 -5.46 1.79 -9.98
CA PRO A 232 -4.58 1.20 -10.99
C PRO A 232 -3.18 0.93 -10.44
N VAL A 233 -2.66 1.78 -9.54
CA VAL A 233 -1.36 1.56 -8.90
C VAL A 233 -1.39 0.34 -8.00
N ILE A 234 -2.36 0.24 -7.07
CA ILE A 234 -2.44 -0.92 -6.16
C ILE A 234 -2.70 -2.23 -6.91
N ALA A 235 -3.51 -2.22 -7.98
CA ALA A 235 -3.74 -3.41 -8.80
C ALA A 235 -2.45 -3.86 -9.50
N THR A 236 -1.66 -2.93 -10.03
CA THR A 236 -0.35 -3.21 -10.65
C THR A 236 0.63 -3.76 -9.62
N THR A 237 0.72 -3.12 -8.43
CA THR A 237 1.55 -3.59 -7.32
C THR A 237 1.19 -5.02 -6.92
N ALA A 238 -0.11 -5.28 -6.69
CA ALA A 238 -0.58 -6.59 -6.27
C ALA A 238 -0.28 -7.66 -7.33
N GLY A 239 -0.62 -7.41 -8.60
CA GLY A 239 -0.41 -8.36 -9.69
C GLY A 239 1.06 -8.76 -9.84
N LEU A 240 1.96 -7.78 -9.88
CA LEU A 240 3.39 -8.04 -10.02
C LEU A 240 4.00 -8.67 -8.76
N PHE A 241 3.61 -8.22 -7.56
CA PHE A 241 4.10 -8.81 -6.33
C PHE A 241 3.71 -10.29 -6.21
N PHE A 242 2.42 -10.61 -6.42
CA PHE A 242 1.93 -11.99 -6.33
C PHE A 242 2.50 -12.92 -7.39
N ALA A 243 2.87 -12.40 -8.55
CA ALA A 243 3.53 -13.16 -9.61
C ALA A 243 4.94 -13.63 -9.21
N THR A 244 5.63 -12.88 -8.35
CA THR A 244 7.03 -13.14 -7.98
C THR A 244 7.24 -13.97 -6.71
N LEU A 245 6.17 -14.37 -6.01
CA LEU A 245 6.27 -15.11 -4.74
C LEU A 245 6.98 -16.47 -4.85
N TYR A 246 7.08 -17.05 -6.04
CA TYR A 246 7.70 -18.36 -6.29
C TYR A 246 8.97 -18.27 -7.14
N VAL A 247 9.53 -17.06 -7.29
CA VAL A 247 10.81 -16.89 -7.98
C VAL A 247 11.92 -17.03 -6.94
N HIS A 248 12.71 -18.08 -7.06
CA HIS A 248 13.87 -18.29 -6.19
C HIS A 248 15.07 -17.52 -6.74
N VAL A 249 15.60 -16.60 -5.95
CA VAL A 249 16.72 -15.73 -6.32
C VAL A 249 17.92 -16.06 -5.47
N LEU A 250 19.09 -16.21 -6.09
CA LEU A 250 20.34 -16.54 -5.42
C LEU A 250 20.82 -15.40 -4.50
N THR A 251 20.68 -14.15 -4.93
CA THR A 251 21.06 -12.97 -4.14
C THR A 251 20.16 -11.78 -4.46
N TYR A 252 19.56 -11.17 -3.43
CA TYR A 252 18.59 -10.08 -3.62
C TYR A 252 19.19 -8.69 -3.57
N LYS A 253 20.47 -8.54 -3.18
CA LYS A 253 21.15 -7.24 -3.20
C LYS A 253 20.99 -6.51 -4.56
N PRO A 254 21.31 -7.13 -5.72
CA PRO A 254 21.10 -6.47 -7.01
C PRO A 254 19.61 -6.21 -7.30
N VAL A 255 18.70 -7.10 -6.88
CA VAL A 255 17.25 -6.90 -7.00
C VAL A 255 16.84 -5.60 -6.32
N PHE A 256 17.23 -5.38 -5.06
CA PHE A 256 16.86 -4.19 -4.31
C PHE A 256 17.46 -2.90 -4.87
N ILE A 257 18.70 -2.95 -5.36
CA ILE A 257 19.34 -1.77 -5.98
C ILE A 257 18.59 -1.38 -7.26
N ILE A 258 18.37 -2.33 -8.18
CA ILE A 258 17.70 -2.06 -9.45
C ILE A 258 16.25 -1.63 -9.22
N SER A 259 15.54 -2.35 -8.33
CA SER A 259 14.15 -2.02 -7.97
C SER A 259 14.05 -0.64 -7.32
N GLY A 260 15.01 -0.27 -6.46
CA GLY A 260 15.06 1.04 -5.83
C GLY A 260 15.23 2.17 -6.83
N ILE A 261 16.08 1.99 -7.84
CA ILE A 261 16.29 2.98 -8.92
C ILE A 261 15.00 3.13 -9.75
N ILE A 262 14.39 2.03 -10.18
CA ILE A 262 13.14 2.08 -10.97
C ILE A 262 12.02 2.72 -10.14
N ALA A 263 11.86 2.33 -8.87
CA ALA A 263 10.86 2.89 -7.99
C ALA A 263 11.03 4.40 -7.78
N LEU A 264 12.27 4.86 -7.64
CA LEU A 264 12.58 6.29 -7.52
C LEU A 264 12.17 7.05 -8.79
N ILE A 265 12.47 6.50 -9.97
CA ILE A 265 12.07 7.11 -11.25
C ILE A 265 10.53 7.20 -11.35
N LEU A 266 9.82 6.10 -11.08
CA LEU A 266 8.36 6.07 -11.07
C LEU A 266 7.77 7.08 -10.09
N PHE A 267 8.34 7.16 -8.88
CA PHE A 267 7.89 8.08 -7.85
C PHE A 267 8.13 9.55 -8.25
N VAL A 268 9.27 9.89 -8.83
CA VAL A 268 9.56 11.25 -9.31
C VAL A 268 8.60 11.64 -10.44
N ILE A 269 8.36 10.75 -11.41
CA ILE A 269 7.37 10.97 -12.48
C ILE A 269 5.98 11.19 -11.88
N PHE A 270 5.55 10.33 -10.96
CA PHE A 270 4.27 10.45 -10.29
C PHE A 270 4.11 11.81 -9.60
N VAL A 271 5.07 12.20 -8.76
CA VAL A 271 5.05 13.49 -8.06
C VAL A 271 5.00 14.66 -9.04
N ALA A 272 5.74 14.62 -10.14
CA ALA A 272 5.76 15.68 -11.15
C ALA A 272 4.43 15.85 -11.90
N LEU A 273 3.68 14.75 -12.07
CA LEU A 273 2.39 14.72 -12.75
C LEU A 273 1.21 15.03 -11.83
N THR A 274 1.34 14.77 -10.52
CA THR A 274 0.26 15.05 -9.56
C THR A 274 0.00 16.55 -9.37
N ARG A 275 -1.28 16.91 -9.24
CA ARG A 275 -1.75 18.29 -9.00
C ARG A 275 -1.31 18.83 -7.65
N GLU A 276 -1.36 17.96 -6.65
CA GLU A 276 -1.21 18.32 -5.27
C GLU A 276 0.27 18.63 -4.98
N LYS A 277 0.62 19.92 -4.95
CA LYS A 277 1.93 20.36 -4.46
C LYS A 277 2.03 19.96 -2.99
N ALA A 278 3.18 19.43 -2.58
CA ALA A 278 3.52 18.95 -1.23
C ALA A 278 3.47 19.96 -0.09
N VAL A 279 2.39 20.74 0.01
CA VAL A 279 2.27 21.89 0.91
C VAL A 279 1.24 21.58 1.99
N GLY A 280 1.76 21.11 3.13
CA GLY A 280 1.28 21.58 4.44
C GLY A 280 0.52 20.59 5.34
N THR A 281 -0.06 19.50 4.83
CA THR A 281 -0.84 18.57 5.68
C THR A 281 -0.11 17.24 5.92
N LYS A 282 -0.09 16.77 7.17
CA LYS A 282 0.59 15.51 7.56
C LYS A 282 0.04 14.29 6.80
N TYR A 283 -1.26 14.31 6.45
CA TYR A 283 -1.91 13.27 5.65
C TYR A 283 -1.33 13.16 4.24
N PHE A 284 -0.91 14.28 3.66
CA PHE A 284 -0.31 14.33 2.33
C PHE A 284 1.04 13.61 2.26
N ARG A 285 1.84 13.69 3.33
CA ARG A 285 3.11 12.94 3.45
C ARG A 285 2.88 11.43 3.58
N GLY A 286 1.78 11.03 4.22
CA GLY A 286 1.40 9.63 4.36
C GLY A 286 1.09 8.96 3.03
N TYR A 287 0.31 9.63 2.16
CA TYR A 287 -0.01 9.10 0.84
C TYR A 287 1.24 8.91 -0.01
N TYR A 288 2.15 9.88 -0.07
CA TYR A 288 3.39 9.70 -0.83
C TYR A 288 4.25 8.55 -0.33
N LEU A 289 4.31 8.32 0.98
CA LEU A 289 5.00 7.15 1.51
C LEU A 289 4.34 5.85 1.04
N VAL A 290 3.00 5.78 1.04
CA VAL A 290 2.26 4.62 0.51
C VAL A 290 2.56 4.41 -0.97
N TYR A 291 2.53 5.46 -1.80
CA TYR A 291 2.87 5.36 -3.22
C TYR A 291 4.34 4.97 -3.44
N ALA A 292 5.27 5.47 -2.63
CA ALA A 292 6.68 5.06 -2.69
C ALA A 292 6.85 3.56 -2.42
N ILE A 293 6.15 3.03 -1.41
CA ILE A 293 6.12 1.59 -1.11
C ILE A 293 5.48 0.79 -2.26
N MET A 294 4.38 1.28 -2.84
CA MET A 294 3.70 0.65 -3.97
C MET A 294 4.57 0.61 -5.23
N PHE A 295 5.26 1.72 -5.56
CA PHE A 295 6.18 1.77 -6.69
C PHE A 295 7.40 0.88 -6.47
N PHE A 296 7.87 0.75 -5.22
CA PHE A 296 8.90 -0.24 -4.90
C PHE A 296 8.40 -1.67 -5.14
N GLY A 297 7.19 -2.01 -4.71
CA GLY A 297 6.59 -3.31 -5.00
C GLY A 297 6.42 -3.59 -6.50
N ILE A 298 6.00 -2.59 -7.27
CA ILE A 298 5.93 -2.67 -8.74
C ILE A 298 7.31 -2.91 -9.36
N ALA A 299 8.29 -2.09 -8.97
CA ALA A 299 9.66 -2.17 -9.47
C ALA A 299 10.32 -3.50 -9.12
N TYR A 300 10.08 -4.03 -7.92
CA TYR A 300 10.54 -5.33 -7.47
C TYR A 300 9.98 -6.45 -8.35
N GLY A 301 8.65 -6.47 -8.52
CA GLY A 301 8.00 -7.49 -9.33
C GLY A 301 8.44 -7.44 -10.80
N PHE A 302 8.58 -6.23 -11.35
CA PHE A 302 9.09 -6.03 -12.71
C PHE A 302 10.55 -6.47 -12.87
N THR A 303 11.43 -6.10 -11.93
CA THR A 303 12.86 -6.45 -11.97
C THR A 303 13.07 -7.96 -12.03
N LEU A 304 12.35 -8.72 -11.19
CA LEU A 304 12.43 -10.18 -11.22
C LEU A 304 11.83 -10.77 -12.51
N SER A 305 10.70 -10.22 -12.96
CA SER A 305 10.01 -10.71 -14.15
C SER A 305 10.83 -10.49 -15.42
N ILE A 306 11.41 -9.30 -15.61
CA ILE A 306 12.26 -9.02 -16.77
C ILE A 306 13.58 -9.79 -16.69
N ASN A 307 14.13 -9.95 -15.48
CA ASN A 307 15.35 -10.73 -15.28
C ASN A 307 15.16 -12.19 -15.71
N LYS A 308 14.02 -12.81 -15.38
CA LYS A 308 13.69 -14.18 -15.78
C LYS A 308 13.26 -14.25 -17.25
N TYR A 309 12.40 -13.35 -17.72
CA TYR A 309 11.83 -13.44 -19.07
C TYR A 309 12.85 -13.18 -20.19
N LEU A 310 13.79 -12.27 -19.98
CA LEU A 310 14.84 -11.98 -20.97
C LEU A 310 16.07 -12.88 -20.81
N ASP A 311 16.07 -13.78 -19.83
CA ASP A 311 17.15 -14.75 -19.65
C ASP A 311 17.04 -15.84 -20.72
N LYS A 312 17.97 -15.83 -21.65
CA LYS A 312 18.05 -16.80 -22.76
C LYS A 312 19.31 -17.66 -22.68
N GLU A 313 20.13 -17.46 -21.65
CA GLU A 313 21.32 -18.29 -21.45
C GLU A 313 20.90 -19.67 -20.90
N ASP A 314 21.65 -20.70 -21.30
CA ASP A 314 21.41 -22.06 -20.80
C ASP A 314 21.66 -22.15 -19.29
N ALA A 315 20.81 -22.90 -18.60
CA ALA A 315 20.96 -23.13 -17.17
C ALA A 315 22.13 -24.08 -16.87
N THR A 316 22.83 -23.81 -15.77
CA THR A 316 23.74 -24.79 -15.17
C THR A 316 22.95 -25.75 -14.30
N VAL A 317 23.03 -27.04 -14.59
CA VAL A 317 22.27 -28.08 -13.88
C VAL A 317 23.08 -28.62 -12.71
N PHE A 318 22.48 -28.64 -11.52
CA PHE A 318 23.02 -29.28 -10.33
C PHE A 318 22.11 -30.44 -9.91
N GLN A 319 22.71 -31.54 -9.47
CA GLN A 319 21.99 -32.65 -8.86
C GLN A 319 21.95 -32.46 -7.34
N THR A 320 20.78 -32.64 -6.74
CA THR A 320 20.60 -32.66 -5.29
C THR A 320 19.55 -33.70 -4.91
N GLN A 321 19.24 -33.82 -3.63
CA GLN A 321 18.20 -34.70 -3.13
C GLN A 321 17.35 -34.00 -2.08
N VAL A 322 16.07 -34.36 -2.03
CA VAL A 322 15.15 -33.89 -1.00
C VAL A 322 15.46 -34.59 0.32
N THR A 323 16.05 -33.90 1.28
CA THR A 323 16.40 -34.48 2.59
C THR A 323 15.20 -34.54 3.52
N ASN A 324 14.24 -33.62 3.38
CA ASN A 324 13.04 -33.57 4.19
C ASN A 324 11.90 -32.82 3.49
N LYS A 325 10.68 -32.96 4.01
CA LYS A 325 9.49 -32.25 3.53
C LYS A 325 8.64 -31.81 4.71
N ARG A 326 8.14 -30.58 4.67
CA ARG A 326 7.26 -30.04 5.70
C ARG A 326 6.07 -29.31 5.09
N LYS A 327 4.89 -29.60 5.66
CA LYS A 327 3.66 -28.85 5.39
C LYS A 327 3.34 -27.97 6.60
N SER A 328 3.25 -26.67 6.39
CA SER A 328 2.73 -25.73 7.39
C SER A 328 1.24 -25.51 7.11
N LYS A 329 0.36 -25.94 8.03
CA LYS A 329 -1.08 -25.71 7.94
C LYS A 329 -1.45 -24.45 8.72
N GLY A 330 -2.00 -23.47 8.02
CA GLY A 330 -2.71 -22.33 8.61
C GLY A 330 -4.23 -22.56 8.62
N SER A 331 -4.97 -21.64 9.24
CA SER A 331 -6.43 -21.70 9.35
C SER A 331 -7.16 -21.52 8.01
N ARG A 332 -6.52 -20.91 7.01
CA ARG A 332 -7.11 -20.62 5.68
C ARG A 332 -6.24 -21.06 4.50
N SER A 333 -4.98 -21.43 4.72
CA SER A 333 -4.06 -21.83 3.65
C SER A 333 -3.01 -22.82 4.17
N SER A 334 -2.41 -23.58 3.27
CA SER A 334 -1.24 -24.43 3.56
C SER A 334 -0.04 -23.94 2.77
N SER A 335 1.13 -23.94 3.40
CA SER A 335 2.43 -23.67 2.76
C SER A 335 3.26 -24.96 2.74
N TYR A 336 4.01 -25.14 1.67
CA TYR A 336 4.76 -26.36 1.39
C TYR A 336 6.23 -26.04 1.28
N TYR A 337 7.03 -26.85 1.96
CA TYR A 337 8.47 -26.67 2.07
C TYR A 337 9.19 -27.98 1.82
N VAL A 338 10.31 -27.90 1.12
CA VAL A 338 11.25 -29.01 0.91
C VAL A 338 12.60 -28.61 1.45
N GLU A 339 13.27 -29.50 2.15
CA GLU A 339 14.67 -29.33 2.51
C GLU A 339 15.54 -30.06 1.50
N LEU A 340 16.58 -29.39 1.02
CA LEU A 340 17.47 -29.91 0.00
C LEU A 340 18.86 -30.13 0.57
N ALA A 341 19.53 -31.20 0.12
CA ALA A 341 20.95 -31.38 0.34
C ALA A 341 21.74 -30.21 -0.31
N PRO A 342 22.97 -29.91 0.17
CA PRO A 342 23.83 -28.91 -0.44
C PRO A 342 23.98 -29.11 -1.95
N TRP A 343 23.93 -28.02 -2.72
CA TRP A 343 24.06 -28.03 -4.17
C TRP A 343 24.65 -26.70 -4.66
N GLY A 344 25.51 -26.75 -5.68
CA GLY A 344 26.07 -25.57 -6.32
C GLY A 344 26.49 -24.45 -5.33
N PRO A 345 25.93 -23.23 -5.43
CA PRO A 345 26.20 -22.13 -4.50
C PRO A 345 25.74 -22.34 -3.05
N HIS A 346 24.78 -23.23 -2.81
CA HIS A 346 24.23 -23.53 -1.49
C HIS A 346 25.02 -24.67 -0.83
N THR A 347 26.03 -24.32 -0.03
CA THR A 347 26.93 -25.29 0.64
C THR A 347 26.35 -25.93 1.89
N ARG A 348 25.12 -25.57 2.28
CA ARG A 348 24.42 -26.07 3.47
C ARG A 348 23.00 -26.48 3.10
N GLN A 349 22.43 -27.38 3.89
CA GLN A 349 21.03 -27.75 3.78
C GLN A 349 20.14 -26.52 3.95
N ASN A 350 19.21 -26.33 3.02
CA ASN A 350 18.29 -25.19 3.02
C ASN A 350 16.85 -25.67 2.82
N GLU A 351 15.93 -25.03 3.54
CA GLU A 351 14.48 -25.20 3.38
C GLU A 351 13.99 -24.20 2.34
N GLU A 352 13.26 -24.67 1.34
CA GLU A 352 12.75 -23.89 0.21
C GLU A 352 11.23 -24.00 0.14
N SER A 353 10.53 -22.89 -0.08
CA SER A 353 9.08 -22.91 -0.27
C SER A 353 8.74 -23.27 -1.72
N VAL A 354 7.89 -24.27 -1.91
CA VAL A 354 7.57 -24.79 -3.24
C VAL A 354 6.06 -24.79 -3.51
N PRO A 355 5.63 -24.78 -4.78
CA PRO A 355 4.24 -25.02 -5.14
C PRO A 355 3.75 -26.41 -4.68
N LEU A 356 2.45 -26.53 -4.41
CA LEU A 356 1.82 -27.80 -4.01
C LEU A 356 2.11 -28.92 -5.02
N ALA A 357 1.99 -28.62 -6.32
CA ALA A 357 2.23 -29.61 -7.36
C ALA A 357 3.66 -30.20 -7.28
N PHE A 358 4.67 -29.35 -7.09
CA PHE A 358 6.05 -29.81 -6.90
C PHE A 358 6.18 -30.61 -5.60
N TYR A 359 5.63 -30.09 -4.49
CA TYR A 359 5.66 -30.80 -3.21
C TYR A 359 5.07 -32.20 -3.32
N ASP A 360 3.91 -32.39 -3.93
CA ASP A 360 3.27 -33.71 -4.04
C ASP A 360 4.01 -34.65 -4.99
N SER A 361 4.75 -34.09 -5.95
CA SER A 361 5.50 -34.85 -6.95
C SER A 361 6.86 -35.42 -6.47
N VAL A 362 7.38 -34.95 -5.33
CA VAL A 362 8.68 -35.39 -4.79
C VAL A 362 8.56 -36.18 -3.49
N SER A 363 9.47 -37.10 -3.25
CA SER A 363 9.59 -37.88 -2.00
C SER A 363 10.91 -37.60 -1.28
N LYS A 364 10.96 -37.92 0.02
CA LYS A 364 12.22 -37.85 0.77
C LYS A 364 13.24 -38.82 0.17
N ASN A 365 14.49 -38.39 0.11
CA ASN A 365 15.64 -39.04 -0.55
C ASN A 365 15.50 -39.17 -2.09
N GLN A 366 14.53 -38.49 -2.71
CA GLN A 366 14.42 -38.46 -4.17
C GLN A 366 15.47 -37.48 -4.74
N PRO A 367 16.24 -37.90 -5.76
CA PRO A 367 17.10 -36.99 -6.51
C PRO A 367 16.25 -36.00 -7.32
N ILE A 368 16.68 -34.75 -7.37
CA ILE A 368 16.07 -33.69 -8.17
C ILE A 368 17.15 -32.86 -8.86
N LYS A 369 16.78 -32.24 -9.97
CA LYS A 369 17.64 -31.30 -10.69
C LYS A 369 17.30 -29.87 -10.27
N VAL A 370 18.36 -29.08 -10.06
CA VAL A 370 18.25 -27.64 -9.88
C VAL A 370 18.85 -26.96 -11.09
N TYR A 371 18.03 -26.17 -11.78
CA TYR A 371 18.45 -25.36 -12.91
C TYR A 371 18.83 -23.99 -12.39
N LEU A 372 20.13 -23.69 -12.38
CA LEU A 372 20.64 -22.38 -12.00
C LEU A 372 20.83 -21.53 -13.24
N HIS A 373 20.10 -20.42 -13.27
CA HIS A 373 20.18 -19.41 -14.30
C HIS A 373 20.96 -18.19 -13.81
N LYS A 374 21.67 -17.52 -14.71
CA LYS A 374 22.44 -16.32 -14.41
C LYS A 374 21.56 -15.07 -14.29
N GLY A 375 20.42 -15.03 -15.00
CA GLY A 375 19.54 -13.88 -15.08
C GLY A 375 20.01 -12.82 -16.07
N PHE A 376 19.07 -12.25 -16.83
CA PHE A 376 19.37 -11.18 -17.79
C PHE A 376 20.01 -9.94 -17.15
N LEU A 377 19.62 -9.60 -15.91
CA LEU A 377 20.17 -8.47 -15.15
C LEU A 377 21.37 -8.88 -14.29
N GLY A 378 21.93 -10.08 -14.49
CA GLY A 378 22.95 -10.66 -13.62
C GLY A 378 22.42 -11.03 -12.22
N ILE A 379 21.11 -11.24 -12.11
CA ILE A 379 20.45 -11.69 -10.88
C ILE A 379 20.19 -13.19 -11.02
N GLY A 380 21.06 -14.00 -10.42
CA GLY A 380 20.92 -15.45 -10.48
C GLY A 380 19.59 -15.91 -9.89
N TRP A 381 18.90 -16.81 -10.58
CA TRP A 381 17.63 -17.40 -10.15
C TRP A 381 17.63 -18.90 -10.46
N TYR A 382 16.82 -19.67 -9.74
CA TYR A 382 16.80 -21.13 -9.92
C TYR A 382 15.40 -21.70 -9.87
N GLU A 383 15.24 -22.86 -10.49
CA GLU A 383 14.02 -23.66 -10.44
C GLU A 383 14.34 -25.15 -10.28
N PHE A 384 13.34 -25.88 -9.79
CA PHE A 384 13.44 -27.30 -9.50
C PHE A 384 12.66 -28.10 -10.52
N GLU A 385 13.25 -29.20 -10.98
CA GLU A 385 12.58 -30.20 -11.79
C GLU A 385 12.83 -31.58 -11.19
N ASN A 386 11.81 -32.42 -11.27
CA ASN A 386 11.96 -33.83 -10.93
C ASN A 386 12.56 -34.56 -12.12
N GLU A 387 13.36 -35.59 -11.86
CA GLU A 387 13.79 -36.51 -12.91
C GLU A 387 12.65 -37.32 -13.52
#